data_AF-A0A920EPE7-F1
#
_entry.id   AF-A0A920EPE7-F1
#
_cell.length_a   1.000
_cell.length_b   1.000
_cell.length_c   1.000
_cell.angle_alpha   90.00
_cell.angle_beta   90.00
_cell.angle_gamma   90.00
#
_symmetry.space_group_name_H-M   'P 1'
#
loop_
_entity.id
_entity.type
_entity.pdbx_description
1 polymer ?
#
loop_
_entity_poly.entity_id
_entity_poly.type
_entity_poly.pdbx_seq_one_letter_code
_entity_poly.pdbx_strand_id
1 'polypeptide(L)'
;MSIYEKLNTAMDNNDVNAYAELLHDDFKFVRHATNTEMTKNDWVNVISGMMESGKVTRTNSRCIYENDDILISHSFVSFPDGTTEAVLVCFTLSDGKIIRSETGATPIS
;
A
#
# COMPACT_ATOMS: atom_id res chain seq x y z
N MET A 1 -17.71 -1.84 -4.01
CA MET A 1 -16.37 -1.31 -4.27
C MET A 1 -15.37 -2.43 -4.10
N SER A 2 -14.45 -2.56 -5.04
CA SER A 2 -13.33 -3.48 -4.95
C SER A 2 -12.38 -3.06 -3.81
N ILE A 3 -11.48 -3.95 -3.37
CA ILE A 3 -10.45 -3.61 -2.37
C ILE A 3 -9.55 -2.51 -2.91
N TYR A 4 -9.21 -2.54 -4.20
CA TYR A 4 -8.44 -1.46 -4.82
C TYR A 4 -9.15 -0.09 -4.71
N GLU A 5 -10.44 -0.02 -5.00
CA GLU A 5 -11.19 1.23 -4.92
C GLU A 5 -11.24 1.76 -3.48
N LYS A 6 -11.49 0.87 -2.51
CA LYS A 6 -11.49 1.22 -1.07
C LYS A 6 -10.12 1.70 -0.60
N LEU A 7 -9.04 1.03 -1.00
CA LEU A 7 -7.66 1.42 -0.68
C LEU A 7 -7.36 2.82 -1.20
N ASN A 8 -7.63 3.09 -2.49
CA ASN A 8 -7.36 4.42 -3.04
C ASN A 8 -8.22 5.49 -2.38
N THR A 9 -9.51 5.21 -2.15
CA THR A 9 -10.40 6.16 -1.47
C THR A 9 -9.88 6.50 -0.06
N ALA A 10 -9.47 5.49 0.72
CA ALA A 10 -8.90 5.71 2.05
C ALA A 10 -7.61 6.53 1.99
N MET A 11 -6.72 6.22 1.05
CA MET A 11 -5.48 6.96 0.87
C MET A 11 -5.70 8.41 0.41
N ASP A 12 -6.62 8.64 -0.53
CA ASP A 12 -6.87 9.97 -1.10
C ASP A 12 -7.58 10.89 -0.09
N ASN A 13 -8.35 10.30 0.84
CA ASN A 13 -8.98 11.01 1.94
C ASN A 13 -8.10 11.12 3.21
N ASN A 14 -6.88 10.57 3.20
CA ASN A 14 -6.03 10.41 4.38
C ASN A 14 -6.76 9.73 5.57
N ASP A 15 -7.62 8.76 5.28
CA ASP A 15 -8.40 8.01 6.27
C ASP A 15 -7.66 6.74 6.70
N VAL A 16 -6.81 6.89 7.71
CA VAL A 16 -6.01 5.81 8.28
C VAL A 16 -6.89 4.69 8.84
N ASN A 17 -8.06 5.02 9.41
CA ASN A 17 -8.97 4.02 9.98
C ASN A 17 -9.59 3.18 8.88
N ALA A 18 -10.11 3.81 7.82
CA ALA A 18 -10.64 3.09 6.66
C ALA A 18 -9.56 2.22 6.00
N TYR A 19 -8.31 2.70 5.92
CA TYR A 19 -7.19 1.89 5.44
C TYR A 19 -6.93 0.67 6.33
N ALA A 20 -6.87 0.87 7.66
CA ALA A 20 -6.58 -0.18 8.63
C ALA A 20 -7.66 -1.26 8.69
N GLU A 21 -8.93 -0.91 8.45
CA GLU A 21 -10.06 -1.84 8.38
C GLU A 21 -9.95 -2.85 7.22
N LEU A 22 -9.27 -2.44 6.13
CA LEU A 22 -9.01 -3.30 4.95
C LEU A 22 -7.92 -4.35 5.22
N LEU A 23 -7.12 -4.19 6.28
CA LEU A 23 -6.06 -5.12 6.63
C LEU A 23 -6.59 -6.22 7.56
N HIS A 24 -6.23 -7.46 7.26
CA HIS A 24 -6.44 -8.60 8.14
C HIS A 24 -5.65 -8.43 9.45
N ASP A 25 -6.11 -8.98 10.56
CA ASP A 25 -5.43 -8.78 11.86
C ASP A 25 -4.03 -9.41 11.89
N ASP A 26 -3.85 -10.53 11.18
CA ASP A 26 -2.55 -11.18 10.94
C ASP A 26 -1.75 -10.58 9.77
N PHE A 27 -2.08 -9.36 9.33
CA PHE A 27 -1.44 -8.75 8.17
C PHE A 27 0.10 -8.67 8.30
N LYS A 28 0.77 -8.99 7.19
CA LYS A 28 2.22 -8.85 7.03
C LYS A 28 2.56 -7.96 5.84
N PHE A 29 3.32 -6.90 6.10
CA PHE A 29 4.01 -6.17 5.04
C PHE A 29 5.42 -6.76 4.87
N VAL A 30 5.78 -7.17 3.67
CA VAL A 30 7.08 -7.77 3.36
C VAL A 30 7.86 -6.84 2.45
N ARG A 31 9.05 -6.43 2.90
CA ARG A 31 9.99 -5.63 2.13
C ARG A 31 11.13 -6.50 1.66
N HIS A 32 11.05 -6.97 0.41
CA HIS A 32 12.06 -7.86 -0.18
C HIS A 32 13.46 -7.24 -0.24
N ALA A 33 13.56 -5.93 -0.50
CA ALA A 33 14.84 -5.22 -0.58
C ALA A 33 15.70 -5.34 0.70
N THR A 34 15.05 -5.45 1.86
CA THR A 34 15.72 -5.54 3.17
C THR A 34 15.48 -6.87 3.88
N ASN A 35 14.71 -7.78 3.27
CA ASN A 35 14.25 -9.03 3.87
C ASN A 35 13.62 -8.82 5.26
N THR A 36 12.78 -7.79 5.40
CA THR A 36 12.12 -7.45 6.66
C THR A 36 10.61 -7.56 6.54
N GLU A 37 9.96 -7.91 7.65
CA GLU A 37 8.50 -7.95 7.77
C GLU A 37 8.02 -6.98 8.85
N MET A 38 6.84 -6.39 8.63
CA MET A 38 6.15 -5.54 9.60
C MET A 38 4.75 -6.09 9.88
N THR A 39 4.32 -5.95 11.13
CA THR A 39 2.95 -6.29 11.54
C THR A 39 1.95 -5.24 11.05
N LYS A 40 0.65 -5.52 11.17
CA LYS A 40 -0.42 -4.54 10.95
C LYS A 40 -0.18 -3.23 11.69
N ASN A 41 0.11 -3.29 12.99
CA ASN A 41 0.28 -2.09 13.81
C ASN A 41 1.50 -1.27 13.36
N ASP A 42 2.63 -1.93 13.10
CA ASP A 42 3.83 -1.26 12.60
C ASP A 42 3.56 -0.58 11.25
N TRP A 43 2.88 -1.28 10.34
CA TRP A 43 2.57 -0.76 9.01
C TRP A 43 1.57 0.39 9.04
N VAL A 44 0.51 0.30 9.84
CA VAL A 44 -0.46 1.38 10.00
C VAL A 44 0.21 2.62 10.58
N ASN A 45 1.13 2.47 11.54
CA ASN A 45 1.91 3.60 12.06
C ASN A 45 2.76 4.27 10.97
N VAL A 46 3.40 3.48 10.11
CA VAL A 46 4.18 4.00 8.96
C VAL A 46 3.27 4.76 7.99
N ILE A 47 2.15 4.17 7.60
CA ILE A 47 1.20 4.78 6.65
C ILE A 47 0.56 6.04 7.24
N SER A 48 0.19 6.05 8.53
CA SER A 48 -0.33 7.25 9.22
C SER A 48 0.67 8.40 9.13
N GLY A 49 1.93 8.14 9.47
CA GLY A 49 2.99 9.16 9.37
C GLY A 49 3.20 9.67 7.94
N MET A 50 3.09 8.79 6.93
CA MET A 50 3.16 9.20 5.53
C MET A 50 1.99 10.11 5.14
N MET A 51 0.75 9.72 5.48
CA MET A 51 -0.47 10.50 5.23
C MET A 51 -0.43 11.87 5.93
N GLU A 52 -0.12 11.90 7.22
CA GLU A 52 -0.03 13.12 8.03
C GLU A 52 1.02 14.10 7.51
N SER A 53 2.16 13.57 7.04
CA SER A 53 3.20 14.44 6.49
C SER A 53 2.72 15.19 5.24
N GLY A 54 1.85 14.57 4.44
CA GLY A 54 1.46 15.04 3.11
C GLY A 54 2.63 15.20 2.12
N LYS A 55 3.85 14.76 2.48
CA LYS A 55 5.06 14.98 1.67
C LYS A 55 5.36 13.83 0.72
N VAL A 56 4.72 12.67 0.93
CA VAL A 56 4.77 11.53 0.02
C VAL A 56 3.55 11.61 -0.89
N THR A 57 3.77 11.72 -2.19
CA THR A 57 2.68 11.82 -3.16
C THR A 57 2.60 10.56 -4.01
N ARG A 58 1.37 10.06 -4.22
CA ARG A 58 1.10 8.90 -5.08
C ARG A 58 0.36 9.37 -6.32
N THR A 59 0.89 9.05 -7.50
CA THR A 59 0.33 9.46 -8.79
C THR A 59 0.22 8.28 -9.74
N ASN A 60 -0.63 8.41 -10.77
CA ASN A 60 -0.87 7.39 -11.79
C ASN A 60 -1.10 5.99 -11.20
N SER A 61 -1.85 5.94 -10.08
CA SER A 61 -2.27 4.70 -9.43
C SER A 61 -3.24 3.97 -10.35
N ARG A 62 -2.99 2.69 -10.60
CA ARG A 62 -3.89 1.82 -11.37
C ARG A 62 -3.95 0.40 -10.80
N CYS A 63 -5.14 -0.19 -10.91
CA CYS A 63 -5.31 -1.63 -10.72
C CYS A 63 -4.84 -2.35 -11.99
N ILE A 64 -4.00 -3.36 -11.82
CA ILE A 64 -3.56 -4.24 -12.92
C ILE A 64 -4.47 -5.47 -12.98
N TYR A 65 -4.76 -6.06 -11.82
CA TYR A 65 -5.60 -7.24 -11.70
C TYR A 65 -6.15 -7.33 -10.28
N GLU A 66 -7.40 -7.76 -10.14
CA GLU A 66 -8.04 -8.01 -8.85
C GLU A 66 -9.01 -9.18 -8.96
N ASN A 67 -8.95 -10.10 -8.00
CA ASN A 67 -9.94 -11.15 -7.75
C ASN A 67 -10.10 -11.36 -6.24
N ASP A 68 -10.73 -12.45 -5.82
CA ASP A 68 -10.99 -12.72 -4.39
C ASP A 68 -9.73 -13.07 -3.57
N ASP A 69 -8.63 -13.46 -4.21
CA ASP A 69 -7.40 -13.94 -3.58
C ASP A 69 -6.21 -12.97 -3.73
N ILE A 70 -6.19 -12.16 -4.79
CA ILE A 70 -5.03 -11.34 -5.15
C ILE A 70 -5.45 -10.00 -5.76
N LEU A 71 -4.71 -8.95 -5.37
CA LEU A 71 -4.77 -7.63 -5.98
C LEU A 71 -3.35 -7.20 -6.37
N ILE A 72 -3.16 -6.88 -7.65
CA ILE A 72 -1.93 -6.30 -8.17
C ILE A 72 -2.20 -4.86 -8.58
N SER A 73 -1.42 -3.93 -8.01
CA SER A 73 -1.51 -2.52 -8.36
C SER A 73 -0.15 -1.93 -8.68
N HIS A 74 -0.16 -0.84 -9.44
CA HIS A 74 1.02 -0.08 -9.79
C HIS A 74 0.77 1.41 -9.56
N SER A 75 1.75 2.13 -9.03
CA SER A 75 1.69 3.58 -8.85
C SER A 75 3.08 4.19 -8.91
N PHE A 76 3.15 5.51 -9.11
CA PHE A 76 4.38 6.27 -8.90
C PHE A 76 4.31 6.95 -7.53
N VAL A 77 5.36 6.82 -6.75
CA VAL A 77 5.48 7.41 -5.42
C VAL A 77 6.64 8.39 -5.42
N SER A 78 6.37 9.66 -5.13
CA SER A 78 7.39 10.71 -5.02
C SER A 78 7.62 11.07 -3.55
N PHE A 79 8.89 11.17 -3.18
CA PHE A 79 9.36 11.37 -1.82
C PHE A 79 9.89 12.79 -1.59
N PRO A 80 10.03 13.22 -0.32
CA PRO A 80 10.45 14.60 0.01
C PRO A 80 11.89 14.92 -0.39
N ASP A 81 12.72 13.90 -0.64
CA ASP A 81 14.08 14.03 -1.12
C ASP A 81 14.17 14.29 -2.64
N GLY A 82 13.03 14.39 -3.32
CA GLY A 82 12.91 14.63 -4.75
C GLY A 82 12.99 13.37 -5.60
N THR A 83 13.14 12.19 -4.99
CA THR A 83 13.14 10.91 -5.73
C THR A 83 11.72 10.45 -6.05
N THR A 84 11.58 9.72 -7.14
CA THR A 84 10.33 9.06 -7.54
C THR A 84 10.60 7.59 -7.81
N GLU A 85 9.71 6.72 -7.35
CA GLU A 85 9.76 5.28 -7.58
C GLU A 85 8.49 4.81 -8.27
N ALA A 86 8.64 3.94 -9.28
CA ALA A 86 7.54 3.11 -9.77
C ALA A 86 7.41 1.90 -8.85
N VAL A 87 6.26 1.82 -8.16
CA VAL A 87 5.99 0.81 -7.15
C VAL A 87 4.92 -0.14 -7.68
N LEU A 88 5.30 -1.41 -7.81
CA LEU A 88 4.38 -2.54 -8.00
C LEU A 88 4.09 -3.16 -6.64
N VAL A 89 2.82 -3.38 -6.33
CA VAL A 89 2.40 -4.03 -5.10
C VAL A 89 1.57 -5.27 -5.42
N CYS A 90 1.94 -6.38 -4.80
CA CYS A 90 1.14 -7.60 -4.76
C CYS A 90 0.49 -7.70 -3.38
N PHE A 91 -0.83 -7.66 -3.34
CA PHE A 91 -1.62 -7.89 -2.16
C PHE A 91 -2.22 -9.30 -2.21
N THR A 92 -1.99 -10.10 -1.18
CA THR A 92 -2.74 -11.34 -0.95
C THR A 92 -3.96 -11.01 -0.11
N LEU A 93 -5.11 -11.54 -0.53
CA LEU A 93 -6.40 -11.34 0.12
C LEU A 93 -6.83 -12.60 0.85
N SER A 94 -7.54 -12.42 1.95
CA SER A 94 -8.16 -13.48 2.75
C SER A 94 -9.37 -12.89 3.46
N ASP A 95 -10.52 -13.55 3.35
CA ASP A 95 -11.79 -13.11 3.93
C ASP A 95 -12.18 -11.66 3.57
N GLY A 96 -11.91 -11.27 2.32
CA GLY A 96 -12.18 -9.92 1.81
C GLY A 96 -11.30 -8.82 2.42
N LYS A 97 -10.18 -9.20 3.05
CA LYS A 97 -9.17 -8.29 3.62
C LYS A 97 -7.79 -8.61 3.08
N ILE A 98 -6.87 -7.67 3.22
CA ILE A 98 -5.47 -7.83 2.81
C ILE A 98 -4.73 -8.53 3.95
N ILE A 99 -4.21 -9.73 3.71
CA ILE A 99 -3.39 -10.48 4.68
C ILE A 99 -1.89 -10.30 4.44
N ARG A 100 -1.49 -9.96 3.21
CA ARG A 100 -0.08 -9.75 2.89
C ARG A 100 0.10 -8.66 1.84
N SER A 101 1.14 -7.86 1.98
CA SER A 101 1.57 -6.88 0.98
C SER A 101 3.04 -7.06 0.68
N GLU A 102 3.38 -7.16 -0.60
CA GLU A 102 4.75 -7.31 -1.09
C GLU A 102 5.02 -6.24 -2.14
N THR A 103 6.09 -5.48 -1.97
CA THR A 103 6.40 -4.36 -2.86
C THR A 103 7.69 -4.58 -3.65
N GLY A 104 7.66 -4.17 -4.91
CA GLY A 104 8.83 -3.94 -5.74
C GLY A 104 8.87 -2.47 -6.16
N ALA A 105 9.93 -1.76 -5.79
CA ALA A 105 10.12 -0.36 -6.12
C ALA A 105 11.29 -0.21 -7.12
N THR A 106 11.06 0.53 -8.19
CA THR A 106 12.07 0.83 -9.22
C THR A 106 12.26 2.35 -9.27
N PRO A 107 13.46 2.88 -8.97
CA PRO A 107 13.74 4.31 -9.11
C PRO A 107 13.48 4.79 -10.53
N ILE A 108 12.79 5.92 -10.65
CA ILE A 108 12.54 6.62 -11.91
C ILE A 108 13.45 7.84 -11.91
N SER A 109 14.47 7.79 -12.77
CA SER A 109 15.46 8.86 -12.98
C SER A 109 14.87 10.09 -13.63
#